data_AF-A0A6P8WLJ9-F1
#
_entry.id   AF-A0A6P8WLJ9-F1
#
_cell.length_a   1.000
_cell.length_b   1.000
_cell.length_c   1.000
_cell.angle_alpha   90.00
_cell.angle_beta   90.00
_cell.angle_gamma   90.00
#
_symmetry.space_group_name_H-M   'P 1'
#
loop_
_entity.id
_entity.type
_entity.pdbx_description
1 polymer ?
#
loop_
_entity_poly.entity_id
_entity_poly.type
_entity_poly.pdbx_seq_one_letter_code
_entity_poly.pdbx_strand_id
1 'polypeptide(L)' 'MAGEGEKLTGLAKHFNGTTMAGRANVAKATYAVVGLLIAYNVMKPKKK' A
#
# COMPACT_ATOMS: atom_id res chain seq x y z
N MET A 1 7.05 -25.93 -16.55
CA MET A 1 8.02 -24.82 -16.50
C MET A 1 8.08 -24.31 -15.07
N ALA A 2 8.88 -24.93 -14.21
CA ALA A 2 9.17 -24.42 -12.87
C ALA A 2 10.63 -23.98 -12.89
N GLY A 3 10.91 -22.70 -12.61
CA GLY A 3 12.31 -22.27 -12.48
C GLY A 3 12.62 -20.82 -12.84
N GLU A 4 11.91 -19.87 -12.23
CA GLU A 4 12.47 -18.66 -11.58
C GLU A 4 11.26 -17.84 -11.14
N GLY A 5 10.84 -17.99 -9.89
CA GLY A 5 9.90 -17.04 -9.31
C GLY A 5 10.53 -15.65 -9.39
N GLU A 6 9.80 -14.69 -9.96
CA GLU A 6 10.27 -13.31 -10.15
C GLU A 6 10.99 -12.84 -8.88
N LYS A 7 12.29 -12.51 -8.99
CA LYS A 7 13.11 -12.12 -7.84
C LYS A 7 12.66 -10.73 -7.38
N LEU A 8 11.68 -10.70 -6.50
CA LEU A 8 11.17 -9.46 -5.93
C LEU A 8 12.26 -8.81 -5.07
N THR A 9 12.77 -7.68 -5.53
CA THR A 9 13.80 -6.89 -4.84
C THR A 9 13.27 -5.47 -4.55
N GLY A 10 13.97 -4.75 -3.68
CA GLY A 10 13.59 -3.39 -3.29
C GLY A 10 12.15 -3.28 -2.81
N LEU A 11 11.40 -2.29 -3.33
CA LEU A 11 10.00 -2.06 -2.96
C LEU A 11 9.08 -3.21 -3.37
N ALA A 12 9.35 -3.87 -4.51
CA ALA A 12 8.56 -4.98 -4.98
C ALA A 12 8.61 -6.19 -4.03
N LYS A 13 9.68 -6.33 -3.23
CA LYS A 13 9.74 -7.35 -2.16
C LYS A 13 8.65 -7.15 -1.10
N HIS A 14 8.31 -5.90 -0.80
CA HIS A 14 7.37 -5.55 0.27
C HIS A 14 5.96 -5.25 -0.25
N PHE A 15 5.84 -4.73 -1.47
CA PHE A 15 4.58 -4.35 -2.10
C PHE A 15 4.48 -5.06 -3.45
N ASN A 16 3.78 -6.19 -3.46
CA ASN A 16 3.54 -7.00 -4.65
C ASN A 16 2.18 -7.70 -4.57
N GLY A 17 1.68 -8.16 -5.71
CA GLY A 17 0.42 -8.90 -5.81
C GLY A 17 0.58 -10.43 -5.68
N THR A 18 1.80 -10.95 -5.63
CA THR A 18 2.07 -12.39 -5.73
C THR A 18 2.15 -13.09 -4.38
N THR A 19 2.78 -12.46 -3.39
CA THR A 19 2.93 -13.01 -2.04
C THR A 19 1.82 -12.53 -1.10
N MET A 20 1.45 -13.34 -0.11
CA MET A 20 0.47 -12.93 0.91
C MET A 20 0.93 -11.70 1.70
N ALA A 21 2.23 -11.62 2.01
CA ALA A 21 2.82 -10.48 2.70
C ALA A 21 2.78 -9.20 1.84
N GLY A 22 3.11 -9.31 0.55
CA GLY A 22 3.03 -8.19 -0.40
C GLY A 22 1.62 -7.63 -0.50
N ARG A 23 0.63 -8.51 -0.68
CA ARG A 23 -0.79 -8.14 -0.75
C ARG A 23 -1.27 -7.48 0.54
N ALA A 24 -0.87 -8.00 1.70
CA ALA A 24 -1.22 -7.42 2.99
C ALA A 24 -0.62 -6.01 3.18
N ASN A 25 0.63 -5.80 2.76
CA ASN A 25 1.28 -4.49 2.86
C ASN A 25 0.64 -3.46 1.92
N VAL A 26 0.31 -3.85 0.69
CA VAL A 26 -0.44 -3.00 -0.24
C VAL A 26 -1.79 -2.60 0.38
N ALA A 27 -2.55 -3.57 0.91
CA ALA A 27 -3.83 -3.29 1.55
C ALA A 27 -3.69 -2.32 2.74
N LYS A 28 -2.70 -2.55 3.62
CA LYS A 28 -2.40 -1.64 4.75
C LYS A 28 -2.07 -0.23 4.26
N ALA A 29 -1.23 -0.11 3.23
CA ALA A 29 -0.87 1.18 2.65
C ALA A 29 -2.09 1.90 2.08
N THR A 30 -2.97 1.19 1.36
CA THR A 30 -4.23 1.75 0.84
C THR A 30 -5.09 2.29 1.96
N TYR A 31 -5.36 1.50 3.01
CA TYR A 31 -6.19 1.96 4.12
C TYR A 31 -5.56 3.13 4.89
N ALA A 32 -4.24 3.12 5.08
CA ALA A 32 -3.54 4.22 5.72
C ALA A 32 -3.67 5.51 4.91
N VAL A 33 -3.45 5.47 3.58
CA VAL A 33 -3.58 6.64 2.71
C VAL A 33 -5.01 7.16 2.69
N VAL A 34 -6.01 6.28 2.57
CA VAL A 34 -7.42 6.68 2.60
C VAL A 34 -7.76 7.33 3.94
N GLY A 35 -7.34 6.75 5.07
CA GLY A 35 -7.55 7.33 6.40
C GLY A 35 -6.90 8.71 6.54
N LEU A 36 -5.67 8.88 6.03
CA LEU A 36 -4.98 10.18 6.02
C LEU A 36 -5.69 11.21 5.16
N LEU A 37 -6.20 10.83 3.98
CA LEU A 37 -6.96 11.72 3.12
C LEU A 37 -8.27 12.17 3.79
N ILE A 38 -8.97 11.26 4.46
CA ILE A 38 -10.18 11.60 5.23
C ILE A 38 -9.82 12.56 6.36
N ALA A 39 -8.81 12.23 7.17
CA ALA A 39 -8.35 13.08 8.26
C ALA A 39 -7.96 14.47 7.77
N TYR A 40 -7.19 14.56 6.68
CA TYR A 40 -6.81 15.82 6.06
C TYR A 40 -8.03 16.66 5.65
N ASN A 41 -9.03 16.06 4.99
CA ASN A 41 -10.22 16.79 4.55
C ASN A 41 -11.11 17.23 5.71
N VAL A 42 -11.19 16.43 6.77
CA VAL A 42 -11.96 16.77 7.99
C VAL A 42 -11.27 17.88 8.79
N MET A 43 -9.94 17.81 8.92
CA MET A 43 -9.16 18.80 9.67
C MET A 43 -8.86 20.07 8.88
N LYS A 44 -9.09 20.08 7.56
CA LYS A 44 -8.87 21.25 6.72
C LYS A 44 -9.79 22.38 7.20
N PRO A 45 -9.24 23.53 7.65
CA PRO A 45 -10.04 24.63 8.14
C PRO A 45 -10.94 25.14 7.01
N LYS A 46 -12.26 25.14 7.24
CA LYS A 46 -13.18 25.84 6.37
C LYS A 46 -12.99 27.34 6.62
N LYS A 47 -12.73 28.11 5.57
CA LYS A 47 -12.71 29.58 5.67
C LYS A 47 -14.03 30.03 6.29
N LYS A 48 -13.95 30.98 7.23
CA LYS A 48 -15.13 31.70 7.74
C LYS A 48 -15.85 32.41 6.60
#